data_AF-A0A941VSZ4-F1
#
_entry.id   AF-A0A941VSZ4-F1
#
_cell.length_a   1.000
_cell.length_b   1.000
_cell.length_c   1.000
_cell.angle_alpha   90.00
_cell.angle_beta   90.00
_cell.angle_gamma   90.00
#
_symmetry.space_group_name_H-M   'P 1'
#
loop_
_entity.id
_entity.type
_entity.pdbx_description
1 polymer ?
#
loop_
_entity_poly.entity_id
_entity_poly.type
_entity_poly.pdbx_seq_one_letter_code
_entity_poly.pdbx_strand_id
1 'polypeptide(L)'
;MIVTPLPGRATGAVRRALQSHGLEGTSAGISAAALEPWAYHVTEVPADVVEALLRVAPKFGLDLLTGDGWAILSGTRSRLSAMARSWSLPTELAELVVRIGDGLPADPPEFWRVRSGPVSLSAGPVLITGIPVRGARRLASEDFQECSGPADVVGEAAGQAHRRGDGLLVAFPDARSALEQLGSCLTAANLAGLDPEQIAVDPGWGRHDGDPDPGRFRAFGRPTVCTVEDPVLAAIAWDRGVRIFRTTNPEAMLRTLTTADSFGA
;
A
#
# COMPACT_ATOMS: atom_id res chain seq x y z
N MET A 1 -1.49 -20.45 13.89
CA MET A 1 -2.29 -19.33 13.35
C MET A 1 -1.45 -18.50 12.40
N ILE A 2 -1.95 -18.26 11.19
CA ILE A 2 -1.26 -17.48 10.15
C ILE A 2 -2.22 -16.38 9.71
N VAL A 3 -1.76 -15.12 9.68
CA VAL A 3 -2.56 -13.96 9.25
C VAL A 3 -2.02 -13.48 7.91
N THR A 4 -2.86 -13.51 6.89
CA THR A 4 -2.53 -13.09 5.54
C THR A 4 -3.39 -11.87 5.18
N PRO A 5 -2.81 -10.69 4.96
CA PRO A 5 -3.56 -9.55 4.45
C PRO A 5 -4.10 -9.87 3.05
N LEU A 6 -5.34 -9.48 2.77
CA LEU A 6 -5.97 -9.59 1.46
C LEU A 6 -5.95 -8.22 0.78
N PRO A 7 -4.91 -7.90 -0.03
CA PRO A 7 -4.71 -6.56 -0.56
C PRO A 7 -5.66 -6.20 -1.72
N GLY A 8 -6.22 -4.98 -1.67
CA GLY A 8 -6.88 -4.27 -2.78
C GLY A 8 -8.28 -4.81 -3.12
N ARG A 9 -9.28 -3.90 -3.28
CA ARG A 9 -10.72 -4.16 -3.49
C ARG A 9 -11.15 -5.61 -3.21
N ALA A 10 -11.61 -5.82 -1.98
CA ALA A 10 -11.96 -7.08 -1.31
C ALA A 10 -12.47 -8.23 -2.19
N THR A 11 -13.24 -7.97 -3.24
CA THR A 11 -13.97 -9.00 -3.98
C THR A 11 -13.10 -10.11 -4.56
N GLY A 12 -11.92 -9.81 -5.13
CA GLY A 12 -11.09 -10.82 -5.81
C GLY A 12 -10.24 -11.69 -4.88
N ALA A 13 -9.64 -11.08 -3.86
CA ALA A 13 -8.78 -11.77 -2.90
C ALA A 13 -9.62 -12.55 -1.86
N VAL A 14 -10.70 -11.94 -1.36
CA VAL A 14 -11.64 -12.61 -0.46
C VAL A 14 -12.34 -13.77 -1.15
N ARG A 15 -12.78 -13.62 -2.41
CA ARG A 15 -13.38 -14.74 -3.15
C ARG A 15 -12.43 -15.93 -3.26
N ARG A 16 -11.14 -15.70 -3.55
CA ARG A 16 -10.14 -16.78 -3.60
C ARG A 16 -9.93 -17.44 -2.24
N ALA A 17 -9.90 -16.65 -1.17
CA ALA A 17 -9.81 -17.19 0.19
C ALA A 17 -11.04 -18.05 0.52
N LEU A 18 -12.26 -17.58 0.22
CA LEU A 18 -13.49 -18.33 0.40
C LEU A 18 -13.50 -19.64 -0.43
N GLN A 19 -13.04 -19.58 -1.68
CA GLN A 19 -12.90 -20.76 -2.54
C GLN A 19 -11.90 -21.77 -1.99
N SER A 20 -10.82 -21.33 -1.35
CA SER A 20 -9.86 -22.23 -0.70
C SER A 20 -10.46 -23.02 0.47
N HIS A 21 -11.61 -22.58 1.00
CA HIS A 21 -12.38 -23.25 2.05
C HIS A 21 -13.68 -23.88 1.54
N GLY A 22 -13.80 -24.11 0.23
CA GLY A 22 -14.92 -24.83 -0.37
C GLY A 22 -16.18 -24.01 -0.61
N LEU A 23 -16.17 -22.67 -0.46
CA LEU A 23 -17.27 -21.83 -0.93
C LEU A 23 -17.17 -21.62 -2.45
N GLU A 24 -18.10 -22.19 -3.20
CA GLU A 24 -18.06 -22.17 -4.67
C GLU A 24 -18.85 -21.02 -5.32
N GLY A 25 -18.43 -20.67 -6.54
CA GLY A 25 -19.21 -19.91 -7.52
C GLY A 25 -19.76 -18.57 -7.05
N THR A 26 -21.08 -18.38 -7.24
CA THR A 26 -21.80 -17.12 -7.00
C THR A 26 -21.81 -16.73 -5.53
N SER A 27 -21.87 -17.68 -4.60
CA SER A 27 -21.91 -17.40 -3.16
C SER A 27 -20.61 -16.75 -2.67
N ALA A 28 -19.45 -17.26 -3.09
CA ALA A 28 -18.17 -16.63 -2.77
C ALA A 28 -18.05 -15.22 -3.39
N GLY A 29 -18.64 -15.00 -4.57
CA GLY A 29 -18.70 -13.69 -5.21
C GLY A 29 -19.56 -12.67 -4.44
N ILE A 30 -20.76 -13.07 -4.02
CA ILE A 30 -21.68 -12.22 -3.25
C ILE A 30 -21.09 -11.88 -1.89
N SER A 31 -20.58 -12.87 -1.16
CA SER A 31 -19.95 -12.66 0.15
C SER A 31 -18.73 -11.74 0.05
N ALA A 32 -17.90 -11.89 -0.98
CA ALA A 32 -16.73 -11.03 -1.16
C ALA A 32 -17.09 -9.60 -1.61
N ALA A 33 -18.24 -9.40 -2.25
CA ALA A 33 -18.72 -8.07 -2.65
C ALA A 33 -19.32 -7.28 -1.48
N ALA A 34 -19.80 -7.96 -0.44
CA ALA A 34 -20.39 -7.35 0.74
C ALA A 34 -19.36 -6.88 1.78
N LEU A 35 -18.09 -7.26 1.63
CA LEU A 35 -17.04 -6.98 2.61
C LEU A 35 -16.30 -5.68 2.32
N GLU A 36 -15.95 -4.98 3.40
CA GLU A 36 -15.18 -3.74 3.39
C GLU A 36 -13.77 -3.91 2.73
N PRO A 37 -13.09 -2.81 2.32
CA PRO A 37 -11.91 -2.85 1.46
C PRO A 37 -10.68 -3.58 2.03
N TRP A 38 -10.61 -3.74 3.35
CA TRP A 38 -9.49 -4.40 4.03
C TRP A 38 -9.98 -5.67 4.71
N ALA A 39 -9.37 -6.78 4.34
CA ALA A 39 -9.66 -8.07 4.97
C ALA A 39 -8.37 -8.82 5.29
N TYR A 40 -8.42 -9.63 6.34
CA TYR A 40 -7.38 -10.58 6.71
C TYR A 40 -7.94 -11.98 6.63
N HIS A 41 -7.24 -12.84 5.92
CA HIS A 41 -7.48 -14.27 6.00
C HIS A 41 -6.59 -14.86 7.08
N VAL A 42 -7.23 -15.48 8.06
CA VAL A 42 -6.57 -16.15 9.17
C VAL A 42 -6.79 -17.65 9.03
N THR A 43 -5.72 -18.43 9.02
CA THR A 43 -5.76 -19.90 9.01
C THR A 43 -5.19 -20.49 10.29
N GLU A 44 -5.55 -21.75 10.55
CA GLU A 44 -5.22 -22.45 11.80
C GLU A 44 -5.74 -21.67 13.01
N VAL A 45 -6.98 -21.18 12.90
CA VAL A 45 -7.64 -20.41 13.96
C VAL A 45 -8.21 -21.39 15.00
N PRO A 46 -7.75 -21.33 16.26
CA PRO A 46 -8.32 -22.12 17.33
C PRO A 46 -9.80 -21.77 17.59
N ALA A 47 -10.60 -22.72 18.08
CA ALA A 47 -12.04 -22.53 18.26
C ALA A 47 -12.38 -21.41 19.27
N ASP A 48 -11.61 -21.30 20.35
CA ASP A 48 -11.71 -20.24 21.36
C ASP A 48 -11.43 -18.84 20.76
N VAL A 49 -10.50 -18.74 19.81
CA VAL A 49 -10.23 -17.49 19.06
C VAL A 49 -11.42 -17.14 18.16
N VAL A 50 -12.02 -18.11 17.48
CA VAL A 50 -13.24 -17.89 16.67
C VAL A 50 -14.40 -17.40 17.55
N GLU A 51 -14.64 -18.06 18.69
CA GLU A 51 -15.68 -17.67 19.64
C GLU A 51 -15.44 -16.27 20.23
N ALA A 52 -14.18 -15.93 20.53
CA ALA A 52 -13.82 -14.58 20.96
C ALA A 52 -14.06 -13.55 19.84
N LEU A 53 -13.71 -13.87 18.59
CA LEU A 53 -13.96 -12.99 17.44
C LEU A 53 -15.45 -12.75 17.20
N LEU A 54 -16.30 -13.79 17.29
CA LEU A 54 -17.75 -13.65 17.15
C LEU A 54 -18.35 -12.66 18.16
N ARG A 55 -17.77 -12.59 19.38
CA ARG A 55 -18.20 -11.64 20.42
C ARG A 55 -17.63 -10.23 20.25
N VAL A 56 -16.47 -10.10 19.63
CA VAL A 56 -15.69 -8.85 19.58
C VAL A 56 -15.88 -8.09 18.27
N ALA A 57 -15.84 -8.78 17.12
CA ALA A 57 -15.88 -8.15 15.80
C ALA A 57 -17.06 -7.16 15.62
N PRO A 58 -18.31 -7.50 16.04
CA PRO A 58 -19.43 -6.56 15.93
C PRO A 58 -19.23 -5.26 16.74
N LYS A 59 -18.52 -5.31 17.87
CA LYS A 59 -18.26 -4.13 18.73
C LYS A 59 -17.37 -3.09 18.04
N PHE A 60 -16.54 -3.54 17.10
CA PHE A 60 -15.68 -2.69 16.28
C PHE A 60 -16.28 -2.39 14.91
N GLY A 61 -17.48 -2.89 14.61
CA GLY A 61 -18.10 -2.78 13.28
C GLY A 61 -17.31 -3.52 12.19
N LEU A 62 -16.70 -4.65 12.57
CA LEU A 62 -15.98 -5.53 11.66
C LEU A 62 -16.88 -6.66 11.19
N ASP A 63 -16.74 -7.02 9.92
CA ASP A 63 -17.37 -8.20 9.35
C ASP A 63 -16.50 -9.43 9.63
N LEU A 64 -17.13 -10.54 9.96
CA LEU A 64 -16.46 -11.80 10.22
C LEU A 64 -17.14 -12.92 9.43
N LEU A 65 -16.36 -13.56 8.55
CA LEU A 65 -16.70 -14.87 7.98
C LEU A 65 -15.78 -15.91 8.62
N THR A 66 -16.27 -17.09 8.91
CA THR A 66 -15.48 -18.10 9.63
C THR A 66 -15.94 -19.50 9.28
N GLY A 67 -15.05 -20.47 9.46
CA GLY A 67 -15.35 -21.89 9.39
C GLY A 67 -14.32 -22.69 10.18
N ASP A 68 -14.25 -23.99 9.95
CA ASP A 68 -13.37 -24.89 10.69
C ASP A 68 -11.89 -24.52 10.46
N GLY A 69 -11.26 -23.95 11.49
CA GLY A 69 -9.85 -23.58 11.47
C GLY A 69 -9.51 -22.34 10.64
N TRP A 70 -10.47 -21.53 10.21
CA TRP A 70 -10.21 -20.30 9.46
C TRP A 70 -11.21 -19.19 9.76
N ALA A 71 -10.75 -17.95 9.57
CA ALA A 71 -11.58 -16.76 9.63
C ALA A 71 -11.16 -15.73 8.57
N ILE A 72 -12.10 -14.96 8.06
CA ILE A 72 -11.88 -13.74 7.31
C ILE A 72 -12.47 -12.59 8.11
N LEU A 73 -11.60 -11.70 8.57
CA LEU A 73 -11.99 -10.50 9.29
C LEU A 73 -11.85 -9.30 8.36
N SER A 74 -12.93 -8.55 8.15
CA SER A 74 -12.96 -7.38 7.27
C SER A 74 -13.44 -6.12 7.98
N GLY A 75 -12.98 -4.97 7.52
CA GLY A 75 -13.45 -3.68 8.01
C GLY A 75 -12.67 -2.51 7.41
N THR A 76 -13.03 -1.29 7.81
CA THR A 76 -12.18 -0.14 7.48
C THR A 76 -10.87 -0.22 8.27
N ARG A 77 -9.81 0.40 7.74
CA ARG A 77 -8.51 0.49 8.42
C ARG A 77 -8.65 1.02 9.85
N SER A 78 -9.44 2.08 10.05
CA SER A 78 -9.65 2.68 11.37
C SER A 78 -10.26 1.71 12.36
N ARG A 79 -11.21 0.87 11.92
CA ARG A 79 -11.85 -0.16 12.78
C ARG A 79 -10.88 -1.29 13.11
N LEU A 80 -10.14 -1.78 12.12
CA LEU A 80 -9.12 -2.82 12.32
C LEU A 80 -7.99 -2.33 13.24
N SER A 81 -7.56 -1.07 13.08
CA SER A 81 -6.58 -0.40 13.94
C SER A 81 -7.10 -0.20 15.38
N ALA A 82 -8.37 0.20 15.53
CA ALA A 82 -9.00 0.33 16.84
C ALA A 82 -9.03 -1.02 17.59
N MET A 83 -9.33 -2.11 16.89
CA MET A 83 -9.27 -3.45 17.47
C MET A 83 -7.83 -3.84 17.82
N ALA A 84 -6.88 -3.65 16.91
CA ALA A 84 -5.47 -4.00 17.11
C ALA A 84 -4.81 -3.30 18.32
N ARG A 85 -5.33 -2.13 18.71
CA ARG A 85 -4.81 -1.30 19.81
C ARG A 85 -5.61 -1.40 21.11
N SER A 86 -6.66 -2.22 21.15
CA SER A 86 -7.56 -2.27 22.29
C SER A 86 -7.01 -3.14 23.42
N TRP A 87 -6.69 -2.51 24.57
CA TRP A 87 -6.22 -3.19 25.78
C TRP A 87 -7.30 -4.00 26.53
N SER A 88 -8.57 -3.86 26.15
CA SER A 88 -9.72 -4.51 26.79
C SER A 88 -10.17 -5.81 26.09
N LEU A 89 -9.38 -6.31 25.15
CA LEU A 89 -9.72 -7.51 24.42
C LEU A 89 -9.52 -8.78 25.26
N PRO A 90 -10.33 -9.83 25.00
CA PRO A 90 -10.10 -11.16 25.57
C PRO A 90 -8.68 -11.67 25.24
N THR A 91 -8.06 -12.37 26.18
CA THR A 91 -6.67 -12.85 26.07
C THR A 91 -6.49 -13.81 24.90
N GLU A 92 -7.54 -14.53 24.51
CA GLU A 92 -7.60 -15.42 23.35
C GLU A 92 -7.27 -14.67 22.05
N LEU A 93 -7.58 -13.37 21.97
CA LEU A 93 -7.30 -12.56 20.79
C LEU A 93 -5.91 -11.92 20.77
N ALA A 94 -5.11 -12.04 21.84
CA ALA A 94 -3.86 -11.29 22.00
C ALA A 94 -2.87 -11.51 20.84
N GLU A 95 -2.65 -12.77 20.44
CA GLU A 95 -1.77 -13.08 19.32
C GLU A 95 -2.33 -12.59 17.99
N LEU A 96 -3.64 -12.74 17.78
CA LEU A 96 -4.31 -12.33 16.56
C LEU A 96 -4.20 -10.82 16.36
N VAL A 97 -4.45 -10.03 17.40
CA VAL A 97 -4.45 -8.56 17.29
C VAL A 97 -3.06 -7.98 17.05
N VAL A 98 -2.01 -8.59 17.60
CA VAL A 98 -0.62 -8.24 17.27
C VAL A 98 -0.37 -8.49 15.78
N ARG A 99 -0.70 -9.69 15.29
CA ARG A 99 -0.48 -10.04 13.87
C ARG A 99 -1.33 -9.21 12.91
N ILE A 100 -2.56 -8.84 13.28
CA ILE A 100 -3.37 -7.89 12.51
C ILE A 100 -2.72 -6.50 12.55
N GLY A 101 -2.23 -6.06 13.71
CA GLY A 101 -1.50 -4.82 13.87
C GLY A 101 -0.28 -4.73 12.95
N ASP A 102 0.53 -5.79 12.92
CA ASP A 102 1.70 -5.92 12.05
C ASP A 102 1.32 -5.98 10.56
N GLY A 103 0.15 -6.56 10.26
CA GLY A 103 -0.40 -6.64 8.91
C GLY A 103 -1.11 -5.38 8.42
N LEU A 104 -1.39 -4.42 9.31
CA LEU A 104 -2.05 -3.17 8.93
C LEU A 104 -1.14 -2.39 7.99
N PRO A 105 -1.67 -1.92 6.85
CA PRO A 105 -0.88 -1.08 5.98
C PRO A 105 -0.42 0.14 6.76
N ALA A 106 0.84 0.56 6.64
CA ALA A 106 1.31 1.78 7.26
C ALA A 106 0.46 2.99 6.84
N ASP A 107 0.42 4.04 7.68
CA ASP A 107 -0.32 5.26 7.33
C ASP A 107 0.17 5.78 5.97
N PRO A 108 -0.73 6.23 5.08
CA PRO A 108 -0.30 6.79 3.82
C PRO A 108 0.64 7.96 4.15
N PRO A 109 1.79 8.04 3.47
CA PRO A 109 2.74 9.12 3.72
C PRO A 109 2.05 10.45 3.40
N GLU A 110 2.11 11.38 4.34
CA GLU A 110 1.54 12.72 4.14
C GLU A 110 2.47 13.61 3.33
N PHE A 111 3.78 13.33 3.41
CA PHE A 111 4.80 14.08 2.70
C PHE A 111 5.98 13.21 2.27
N TRP A 112 6.65 13.64 1.21
CA TRP A 112 7.96 13.13 0.81
C TRP A 112 9.02 14.21 1.05
N ARG A 113 10.02 13.93 1.88
CA ARG A 113 11.14 14.84 2.15
C ARG A 113 12.19 14.69 1.06
N VAL A 114 12.43 15.79 0.38
CA VAL A 114 13.43 15.93 -0.70
C VAL A 114 14.30 17.15 -0.42
N ARG A 115 15.31 17.41 -1.26
CA ARG A 115 16.28 18.49 -1.02
C ARG A 115 15.63 19.88 -0.89
N SER A 116 14.67 20.20 -1.75
CA SER A 116 13.93 21.47 -1.70
C SER A 116 12.94 21.58 -0.54
N GLY A 117 12.85 20.57 0.33
CA GLY A 117 11.96 20.53 1.48
C GLY A 117 10.78 19.58 1.30
N PRO A 118 9.89 19.47 2.30
CA PRO A 118 8.80 18.49 2.27
C PRO A 118 7.81 18.73 1.12
N VAL A 119 7.43 17.64 0.46
CA VAL A 119 6.44 17.57 -0.61
C VAL A 119 5.15 16.99 -0.06
N SER A 120 4.13 17.83 0.16
CA SER A 120 2.81 17.34 0.56
C SER A 120 2.20 16.45 -0.54
N LEU A 121 1.74 15.28 -0.14
CA LEU A 121 1.09 14.28 -1.00
C LEU A 121 -0.45 14.37 -0.95
N SER A 122 -0.98 15.18 -0.03
CA SER A 122 -2.41 15.42 0.14
C SER A 122 -2.91 16.66 -0.60
N ALA A 123 -2.03 17.60 -0.97
CA ALA A 123 -2.40 18.85 -1.63
C ALA A 123 -2.82 18.69 -3.10
N GLY A 124 -2.45 17.59 -3.75
CA GLY A 124 -2.71 17.34 -5.17
C GLY A 124 -1.62 16.47 -5.82
N PRO A 125 -1.67 16.28 -7.15
CA PRO A 125 -0.67 15.48 -7.86
C PRO A 125 0.71 16.14 -7.84
N VAL A 126 1.72 15.31 -7.59
CA VAL A 126 3.13 15.65 -7.73
C VAL A 126 3.62 15.07 -9.04
N LEU A 127 4.24 15.88 -9.89
CA LEU A 127 4.78 15.46 -11.18
C LEU A 127 6.30 15.56 -11.20
N ILE A 128 6.96 14.43 -11.47
CA ILE A 128 8.40 14.37 -11.78
C ILE A 128 8.54 14.63 -13.28
N THR A 129 8.89 15.85 -13.64
CA THR A 129 8.98 16.28 -15.04
C THR A 129 10.00 17.42 -15.23
N GLY A 130 10.54 17.51 -16.45
CA GLY A 130 11.45 18.59 -16.85
C GLY A 130 10.76 19.96 -16.99
N ILE A 131 9.44 20.01 -17.14
CA ILE A 131 8.70 21.24 -17.45
C ILE A 131 7.72 21.65 -16.33
N PRO A 132 7.56 22.95 -16.02
CA PRO A 132 6.53 23.41 -15.09
C PRO A 132 5.13 23.17 -15.64
N VAL A 133 4.22 22.66 -14.80
CA VAL A 133 2.79 22.50 -15.14
C VAL A 133 1.93 23.15 -14.07
N ARG A 134 1.01 24.02 -14.50
CA ARG A 134 0.11 24.75 -13.59
C ARG A 134 -0.89 23.79 -12.96
N GLY A 135 -1.03 23.83 -11.63
CA GLY A 135 -1.97 22.99 -10.88
C GLY A 135 -1.41 21.67 -10.38
N ALA A 136 -0.13 21.38 -10.66
CA ALA A 136 0.61 20.29 -10.05
C ALA A 136 1.87 20.81 -9.36
N ARG A 137 2.34 20.11 -8.33
CA ARG A 137 3.68 20.38 -7.79
C ARG A 137 4.71 19.67 -8.66
N ARG A 138 5.64 20.43 -9.23
CA ARG A 138 6.79 19.86 -9.94
C ARG A 138 7.87 19.43 -8.95
N LEU A 139 8.45 18.27 -9.21
CA LEU A 139 9.69 17.81 -8.57
C LEU A 139 10.82 17.76 -9.60
N ALA A 140 11.94 18.41 -9.30
CA ALA A 140 13.09 18.42 -10.19
C ALA A 140 13.95 17.18 -9.98
N SER A 141 14.66 16.72 -11.01
CA SER A 141 15.57 15.57 -10.94
C SER A 141 16.72 15.79 -9.96
N GLU A 142 17.00 17.04 -9.61
CA GLU A 142 17.97 17.35 -8.59
C GLU A 142 17.40 17.07 -7.19
N ASP A 143 16.10 17.20 -6.91
CA ASP A 143 15.56 17.07 -5.55
C ASP A 143 15.73 15.68 -4.90
N PHE A 144 15.95 14.65 -5.73
CA PHE A 144 16.04 13.27 -5.31
C PHE A 144 17.13 12.52 -6.08
N GLN A 145 17.66 11.47 -5.46
CA GLN A 145 18.52 10.48 -6.10
C GLN A 145 17.68 9.26 -6.48
N GLU A 146 17.76 8.85 -7.74
CA GLU A 146 17.14 7.61 -8.19
C GLU A 146 18.17 6.47 -8.16
N CYS A 147 17.71 5.29 -7.75
CA CYS A 147 18.50 4.07 -7.79
C CYS A 147 17.62 2.87 -8.15
N SER A 148 18.25 1.85 -8.71
CA SER A 148 17.63 0.57 -9.01
C SER A 148 18.67 -0.52 -8.84
N GLY A 149 18.29 -1.64 -8.25
CA GLY A 149 19.19 -2.76 -8.00
C GLY A 149 19.05 -3.39 -6.63
N PRO A 150 19.97 -4.30 -6.28
CA PRO A 150 19.97 -5.00 -5.01
C PRO A 150 20.24 -4.07 -3.81
N ALA A 151 20.04 -4.61 -2.61
CA ALA A 151 20.03 -3.85 -1.36
C ALA A 151 21.36 -3.12 -1.05
N ASP A 152 22.50 -3.68 -1.48
CA ASP A 152 23.83 -3.05 -1.35
C ASP A 152 23.94 -1.78 -2.21
N VAL A 153 23.47 -1.84 -3.46
CA VAL A 153 23.41 -0.67 -4.36
C VAL A 153 22.47 0.39 -3.81
N VAL A 154 21.30 -0.02 -3.29
CA VAL A 154 20.35 0.89 -2.65
C VAL A 154 20.94 1.52 -1.40
N GLY A 155 21.68 0.75 -0.58
CA GLY A 155 22.35 1.26 0.62
C GLY A 155 23.43 2.31 0.30
N GLU A 156 24.22 2.09 -0.75
CA GLU A 156 25.20 3.09 -1.19
C GLU A 156 24.52 4.37 -1.68
N ALA A 157 23.49 4.25 -2.52
CA ALA A 157 22.71 5.37 -3.02
C ALA A 157 22.02 6.14 -1.88
N ALA A 158 21.48 5.43 -0.89
CA ALA A 158 20.88 6.02 0.30
C ALA A 158 21.90 6.82 1.12
N GLY A 159 23.11 6.29 1.30
CA GLY A 159 24.18 7.02 1.99
C GLY A 159 24.60 8.29 1.25
N GLN A 160 24.61 8.26 -0.10
CA GLN A 160 24.86 9.45 -0.92
C GLN A 160 23.72 10.47 -0.79
N ALA A 161 22.47 10.02 -0.87
CA ALA A 161 21.28 10.87 -0.72
C ALA A 161 21.25 11.53 0.66
N HIS A 162 21.50 10.78 1.73
CA HIS A 162 21.55 11.29 3.10
C HIS A 162 22.59 12.42 3.26
N ARG A 163 23.81 12.24 2.72
CA ARG A 163 24.86 13.28 2.76
C ARG A 163 24.50 14.55 2.00
N ARG A 164 23.67 14.45 0.95
CA ARG A 164 23.24 15.58 0.12
C ARG A 164 21.93 16.22 0.58
N GLY A 165 21.21 15.56 1.49
CA GLY A 165 19.85 15.95 1.90
C GLY A 165 18.80 15.64 0.83
N ASP A 166 19.08 14.71 -0.07
CA ASP A 166 18.19 14.34 -1.18
C ASP A 166 17.10 13.38 -0.69
N GLY A 167 15.96 13.38 -1.38
CA GLY A 167 15.07 12.22 -1.33
C GLY A 167 15.70 11.03 -2.05
N LEU A 168 15.31 9.81 -1.72
CA LEU A 168 15.67 8.61 -2.47
C LEU A 168 14.45 8.09 -3.21
N LEU A 169 14.59 7.79 -4.50
CA LEU A 169 13.62 7.03 -5.28
C LEU A 169 14.22 5.65 -5.59
N VAL A 170 13.60 4.60 -5.06
CA VAL A 170 13.97 3.22 -5.36
C VAL A 170 13.04 2.69 -6.46
N ALA A 171 13.60 2.48 -7.64
CA ALA A 171 12.87 2.02 -8.81
C ALA A 171 13.07 0.52 -9.05
N PHE A 172 11.96 -0.20 -9.16
CA PHE A 172 11.94 -1.62 -9.50
C PHE A 172 11.40 -1.77 -10.92
N PRO A 173 12.25 -2.07 -11.92
CA PRO A 173 11.81 -2.22 -13.30
C PRO A 173 10.90 -3.43 -13.49
N ASP A 174 11.03 -4.45 -12.62
CA ASP A 174 10.16 -5.62 -12.55
C ASP A 174 9.35 -5.62 -11.25
N ALA A 175 8.06 -5.36 -11.42
CA ALA A 175 6.92 -5.76 -10.62
C ALA A 175 7.11 -6.92 -9.61
N ARG A 176 7.51 -8.11 -10.08
CA ARG A 176 7.60 -9.31 -9.23
C ARG A 176 8.80 -9.24 -8.31
N SER A 177 9.95 -8.87 -8.86
CA SER A 177 11.17 -8.59 -8.13
C SER A 177 10.98 -7.49 -7.08
N ALA A 178 10.11 -6.50 -7.34
CA ALA A 178 9.84 -5.40 -6.43
C ALA A 178 9.37 -5.90 -5.06
N LEU A 179 8.33 -6.74 -4.99
CA LEU A 179 7.81 -7.22 -3.71
C LEU A 179 8.80 -8.12 -2.96
N GLU A 180 9.61 -8.88 -3.68
CA GLU A 180 10.62 -9.77 -3.09
C GLU A 180 11.82 -9.00 -2.51
N GLN A 181 12.25 -7.94 -3.18
CA GLN A 181 13.46 -7.19 -2.82
C GLN A 181 13.20 -5.99 -1.93
N LEU A 182 11.98 -5.45 -1.95
CA LEU A 182 11.65 -4.17 -1.31
C LEU A 182 12.02 -4.13 0.18
N GLY A 183 11.72 -5.19 0.95
CA GLY A 183 12.03 -5.23 2.38
C GLY A 183 13.53 -5.05 2.66
N SER A 184 14.37 -5.76 1.90
CA SER A 184 15.84 -5.68 2.01
C SER A 184 16.36 -4.31 1.57
N CYS A 185 15.83 -3.76 0.47
CA CYS A 185 16.21 -2.44 -0.03
C CYS A 185 15.83 -1.31 0.94
N LEU A 186 14.62 -1.34 1.50
CA LEU A 186 14.18 -0.37 2.50
C LEU A 186 15.01 -0.48 3.79
N THR A 187 15.33 -1.70 4.22
CA THR A 187 16.21 -1.94 5.38
C THR A 187 17.59 -1.33 5.15
N ALA A 188 18.21 -1.58 3.99
CA ALA A 188 19.50 -1.01 3.64
C ALA A 188 19.47 0.53 3.59
N ALA A 189 18.42 1.13 3.01
CA ALA A 189 18.27 2.58 2.99
C ALA A 189 18.11 3.20 4.39
N ASN A 190 17.31 2.58 5.25
CA ASN A 190 17.15 3.04 6.63
C ASN A 190 18.47 2.90 7.42
N LEU A 191 19.21 1.79 7.25
CA LEU A 191 20.53 1.59 7.88
C LEU A 191 21.57 2.60 7.40
N ALA A 192 21.44 3.12 6.18
CA ALA A 192 22.28 4.20 5.65
C ALA A 192 21.88 5.60 6.19
N GLY A 193 20.86 5.69 7.05
CA GLY A 193 20.47 6.91 7.76
C GLY A 193 19.34 7.72 7.13
N LEU A 194 18.64 7.18 6.12
CA LEU A 194 17.44 7.84 5.58
C LEU A 194 16.20 7.53 6.41
N ASP A 195 15.41 8.55 6.68
CA ASP A 195 14.09 8.38 7.28
C ASP A 195 13.09 7.79 6.25
N PRO A 196 12.05 7.06 6.71
CA PRO A 196 10.97 6.58 5.85
C PRO A 196 10.39 7.64 4.90
N GLU A 197 10.23 8.86 5.40
CA GLU A 197 9.66 10.00 4.69
C GLU A 197 10.59 10.53 3.59
N GLN A 198 11.86 10.12 3.55
CA GLN A 198 12.80 10.47 2.49
C GLN A 198 12.82 9.45 1.35
N ILE A 199 12.22 8.26 1.53
CA ILE A 199 12.33 7.14 0.59
C ILE A 199 11.01 6.94 -0.15
N ALA A 200 10.99 7.21 -1.45
CA ALA A 200 9.90 6.88 -2.36
C ALA A 200 10.19 5.60 -3.15
N VAL A 201 9.14 4.92 -3.60
CA VAL A 201 9.24 3.64 -4.31
C VAL A 201 8.49 3.69 -5.63
N ASP A 202 9.13 3.30 -6.72
CA ASP A 202 8.47 3.03 -8.01
C ASP A 202 8.42 1.51 -8.24
N PRO A 203 7.23 0.88 -8.18
CA PRO A 203 7.10 -0.56 -8.35
C PRO A 203 7.19 -1.03 -9.81
N GLY A 204 7.36 -0.11 -10.77
CA GLY A 204 7.39 -0.44 -12.20
C GLY A 204 6.02 -0.71 -12.78
N TRP A 205 4.96 -0.16 -12.19
CA TRP A 205 3.57 -0.41 -12.59
C TRP A 205 3.23 0.14 -13.99
N GLY A 206 2.43 -0.62 -14.74
CA GLY A 206 1.95 -0.25 -16.08
C GLY A 206 2.93 -0.61 -17.20
N ARG A 207 3.95 -1.43 -16.93
CA ARG A 207 4.98 -1.85 -17.88
C ARG A 207 4.76 -3.26 -18.41
N HIS A 208 4.14 -4.13 -17.62
CA HIS A 208 3.92 -5.54 -17.97
C HIS A 208 2.55 -6.06 -17.54
N ASP A 209 2.08 -7.11 -18.21
CA ASP A 209 0.86 -7.81 -17.81
C ASP A 209 1.06 -8.49 -16.44
N GLY A 210 0.21 -8.12 -15.47
CA GLY A 210 0.27 -8.67 -14.11
C GLY A 210 1.12 -7.87 -13.12
N ASP A 211 1.44 -6.61 -13.43
CA ASP A 211 2.12 -5.69 -12.52
C ASP A 211 1.40 -5.59 -11.15
N PRO A 212 2.15 -5.44 -10.04
CA PRO A 212 1.59 -5.41 -8.72
C PRO A 212 0.74 -4.16 -8.56
N ASP A 213 -0.42 -4.34 -7.92
CA ASP A 213 -1.27 -3.23 -7.53
C ASP A 213 -0.45 -2.20 -6.71
N PRO A 214 -0.33 -0.94 -7.15
CA PRO A 214 0.42 0.08 -6.41
C PRO A 214 -0.15 0.30 -4.99
N GLY A 215 -1.42 -0.06 -4.76
CA GLY A 215 -2.02 -0.11 -3.42
C GLY A 215 -1.34 -1.09 -2.47
N ARG A 216 -0.66 -2.14 -2.97
CA ARG A 216 0.16 -3.05 -2.14
C ARG A 216 1.38 -2.35 -1.56
N PHE A 217 1.93 -1.37 -2.26
CA PHE A 217 3.11 -0.64 -1.81
C PHE A 217 2.78 0.35 -0.69
N ARG A 218 1.49 0.72 -0.53
CA ARG A 218 1.04 1.52 0.63
C ARG A 218 1.32 0.83 1.96
N ALA A 219 1.35 -0.50 2.00
CA ALA A 219 1.63 -1.22 3.23
C ALA A 219 3.01 -0.89 3.82
N PHE A 220 3.97 -0.48 2.98
CA PHE A 220 5.33 -0.14 3.40
C PHE A 220 5.46 1.31 3.90
N GLY A 221 4.39 2.12 3.84
CA GLY A 221 4.39 3.49 4.38
C GLY A 221 5.38 4.42 3.69
N ARG A 222 5.65 4.15 2.41
CA ARG A 222 6.54 4.95 1.57
C ARG A 222 5.74 5.66 0.49
N PRO A 223 6.12 6.89 0.08
CA PRO A 223 5.56 7.52 -1.09
C PRO A 223 5.68 6.62 -2.31
N THR A 224 4.57 6.33 -2.97
CA THR A 224 4.60 5.56 -4.22
C THR A 224 4.70 6.51 -5.40
N VAL A 225 5.71 6.29 -6.25
CA VAL A 225 5.87 6.92 -7.55
C VAL A 225 5.33 5.96 -8.61
N CYS A 226 4.63 6.50 -9.60
CA CYS A 226 4.19 5.74 -10.75
C CYS A 226 4.75 6.36 -12.03
N THR A 227 5.61 5.62 -12.72
CA THR A 227 6.11 6.00 -14.04
C THR A 227 5.17 5.45 -15.11
N VAL A 228 4.30 6.30 -15.65
CA VAL A 228 3.26 5.90 -16.61
C VAL A 228 3.00 7.01 -17.62
N GLU A 229 2.80 6.62 -18.89
CA GLU A 229 2.47 7.57 -19.97
C GLU A 229 0.99 7.56 -20.34
N ASP A 230 0.28 6.48 -20.03
CA ASP A 230 -1.17 6.37 -20.25
C ASP A 230 -1.94 7.09 -19.12
N PRO A 231 -2.70 8.16 -19.44
CA PRO A 231 -3.48 8.88 -18.44
C PRO A 231 -4.59 8.03 -17.78
N VAL A 232 -5.14 7.04 -18.48
CA VAL A 232 -6.18 6.15 -17.91
C VAL A 232 -5.58 5.28 -16.82
N LEU A 233 -4.41 4.70 -17.09
CA LEU A 233 -3.65 3.98 -16.08
C LEU A 233 -3.30 4.91 -14.90
N ALA A 234 -2.88 6.14 -15.15
CA ALA A 234 -2.62 7.06 -14.05
C ALA A 234 -3.85 7.37 -13.18
N ALA A 235 -5.05 7.51 -13.77
CA ALA A 235 -6.29 7.65 -13.00
C ALA A 235 -6.57 6.42 -12.12
N ILE A 236 -6.30 5.22 -12.63
CA ILE A 236 -6.42 3.99 -11.85
C ILE A 236 -5.40 4.00 -10.69
N ALA A 237 -4.15 4.36 -10.95
CA ALA A 237 -3.13 4.48 -9.90
C ALA A 237 -3.48 5.56 -8.85
N TRP A 238 -4.13 6.65 -9.27
CA TRP A 238 -4.65 7.69 -8.37
C TRP A 238 -5.71 7.17 -7.41
N ASP A 239 -6.68 6.41 -7.92
CA ASP A 239 -7.68 5.67 -7.13
C ASP A 239 -7.02 4.67 -6.16
N ARG A 240 -5.90 4.05 -6.59
CA ARG A 240 -5.06 3.20 -5.72
C ARG A 240 -4.15 3.98 -4.77
N GLY A 241 -4.26 5.30 -4.77
CA GLY A 241 -3.66 6.14 -3.75
C GLY A 241 -2.23 6.61 -4.05
N VAL A 242 -1.77 6.43 -5.29
CA VAL A 242 -0.54 7.04 -5.80
C VAL A 242 -0.75 8.54 -5.93
N ARG A 243 0.27 9.32 -5.54
CA ARG A 243 0.22 10.79 -5.60
C ARG A 243 1.38 11.40 -6.37
N ILE A 244 2.41 10.62 -6.68
CA ILE A 244 3.58 11.07 -7.43
C ILE A 244 3.62 10.33 -8.77
N PHE A 245 3.68 11.09 -9.87
CA PHE A 245 3.70 10.55 -11.21
C PHE A 245 4.92 11.04 -11.98
N ARG A 246 5.53 10.15 -12.75
CA ARG A 246 6.56 10.48 -13.73
C ARG A 246 5.97 10.25 -15.11
N THR A 247 6.05 11.26 -15.96
CA THR A 247 5.50 11.22 -17.32
C THR A 247 6.20 12.23 -18.22
N THR A 248 6.25 11.91 -19.52
CA THR A 248 6.65 12.84 -20.58
C THR A 248 5.52 13.75 -21.04
N ASN A 249 4.26 13.45 -20.68
CA ASN A 249 3.06 14.22 -21.05
C ASN A 249 2.30 14.76 -19.82
N PRO A 250 2.89 15.72 -19.08
CA PRO A 250 2.38 16.14 -17.78
C PRO A 250 1.06 16.93 -17.85
N GLU A 251 0.73 17.58 -18.97
CA GLU A 251 -0.56 18.27 -19.13
C GLU A 251 -1.74 17.31 -19.31
N ALA A 252 -1.59 16.29 -20.16
CA ALA A 252 -2.62 15.27 -20.33
C ALA A 252 -2.81 14.50 -19.02
N MET A 253 -1.70 14.18 -18.35
CA MET A 253 -1.69 13.54 -17.04
C MET A 253 -2.49 14.36 -16.02
N LEU A 254 -2.15 15.63 -15.85
CA LEU A 254 -2.81 16.49 -14.88
C LEU A 254 -4.31 16.62 -15.16
N ARG A 255 -4.71 16.86 -16.42
CA ARG A 255 -6.13 16.94 -16.79
C ARG A 255 -6.89 15.68 -16.34
N THR A 256 -6.36 14.51 -16.66
CA THR A 256 -7.00 13.24 -16.28
C THR A 256 -7.06 13.04 -14.78
N LEU A 257 -5.99 13.37 -14.03
CA LEU A 257 -5.98 13.25 -12.57
C LEU A 257 -6.97 14.22 -11.91
N THR A 258 -7.04 15.46 -12.37
CA THR A 258 -8.03 16.44 -11.87
C THR A 258 -9.46 15.98 -12.17
N THR A 259 -9.69 15.41 -13.36
CA THR A 259 -10.99 14.82 -13.69
C THR A 259 -11.31 13.63 -12.77
N ALA A 260 -10.36 12.72 -12.54
CA ALA A 260 -10.54 11.59 -11.63
C ALA A 260 -10.90 12.05 -10.20
N ASP A 261 -10.25 13.10 -9.72
CA ASP A 261 -10.51 13.68 -8.39
C ASP A 261 -11.93 14.27 -8.29
N SER A 262 -12.42 14.91 -9.36
CA SER A 262 -13.78 15.47 -9.41
C SER A 262 -14.89 14.42 -9.37
N PHE A 263 -14.59 13.17 -9.73
CA PHE A 263 -15.54 12.07 -9.70
C PHE A 263 -15.65 11.37 -8.34
N GLY A 264 -14.82 11.73 -7.36
CA GLY A 264 -14.89 11.21 -5.99
C GLY A 264 -14.80 9.69 -5.93
N ALA A 265 -13.59 9.16 -5.98
CA ALA A 265 -13.31 7.77 -5.64
C ALA A 265 -12.95 7.63 -4.15
#